data_AF-A0A971KTN5-F1
#
_entry.id   AF-A0A971KTN5-F1
#
_cell.length_a   1.000
_cell.length_b   1.000
_cell.length_c   1.000
_cell.angle_alpha   90.00
_cell.angle_beta   90.00
_cell.angle_gamma   90.00
#
_symmetry.space_group_name_H-M   'P 1'
#
loop_
_entity.id
_entity.type
_entity.pdbx_description
1 polymer ?
#
loop_
_entity_poly.entity_id
_entity_poly.type
_entity_poly.pdbx_seq_one_letter_code
_entity_poly.pdbx_strand_id
1 'polypeptide(L)' 'MSEYRFFLLHKVLVVLVNMLVLASLTMAMYMASKDPEEFTLVFLKVFGSLLLPSLLVGVVGKRWLHRQAQFEYREETT' A
#
# COMPACT_ATOMS: atom_id res chain seq x y z
N MET A 1 9.96 4.38 24.49
CA MET A 1 8.57 4.18 23.99
C MET A 1 8.44 4.26 22.46
N SER A 2 9.43 4.79 21.72
CA SER A 2 9.36 4.99 20.25
C SER A 2 9.34 3.69 19.42
N GLU A 3 10.10 2.66 19.80
CA GLU A 3 10.21 1.40 19.01
C GLU A 3 8.87 0.66 18.79
N TYR A 4 8.00 0.61 19.81
CA TYR A 4 6.69 -0.03 19.67
C TYR A 4 5.80 0.67 18.66
N ARG A 5 5.86 2.02 18.59
CA ARG A 5 5.09 2.81 17.63
C ARG A 5 5.57 2.55 16.21
N PHE A 6 6.88 2.43 16.01
CA PHE A 6 7.46 2.09 14.71
C PHE A 6 7.01 0.73 14.21
N PHE A 7 7.04 -0.27 15.10
CA PHE A 7 6.62 -1.63 14.79
C PHE A 7 5.12 -1.72 14.49
N LEU A 8 4.29 -0.99 15.25
CA LEU A 8 2.85 -0.89 15.01
C LEU A 8 2.54 -0.17 13.69
N LEU A 9 3.18 0.98 13.42
CA LEU A 9 2.99 1.72 12.16
C LEU A 9 3.38 0.88 10.95
N HIS A 10 4.49 0.13 11.04
CA HIS A 10 4.89 -0.78 9.98
C HIS A 10 3.83 -1.87 9.72
N LYS A 11 3.36 -2.54 10.79
CA LYS A 11 2.30 -3.57 10.66
C LYS A 11 1.00 -3.00 10.12
N VAL A 12 0.57 -1.83 10.62
CA VAL A 12 -0.64 -1.16 10.15
C VAL A 12 -0.52 -0.77 8.68
N LEU A 13 0.63 -0.24 8.25
CA LEU A 13 0.90 0.08 6.85
C LEU A 13 0.78 -1.16 5.96
N VAL A 14 1.39 -2.29 6.38
CA VAL A 14 1.31 -3.55 5.64
C VAL A 14 -0.12 -4.05 5.53
N VAL A 15 -0.89 -4.02 6.63
CA VAL A 15 -2.31 -4.41 6.62
C VAL A 15 -3.12 -3.51 5.70
N LEU A 16 -2.92 -2.19 5.77
CA LEU A 16 -3.61 -1.23 4.91
C LEU A 16 -3.34 -1.50 3.42
N VAL A 17 -2.07 -1.63 3.04
CA VAL A 17 -1.70 -1.89 1.64
C VAL A 17 -2.31 -3.22 1.15
N ASN A 18 -2.30 -4.27 1.97
CA ASN A 18 -2.95 -5.54 1.61
C ASN A 18 -4.46 -5.38 1.41
N MET A 19 -5.14 -4.64 2.30
CA MET A 19 -6.56 -4.37 2.17
C MET A 19 -6.89 -3.55 0.92
N LEU A 20 -6.05 -2.56 0.57
CA LEU A 20 -6.17 -1.80 -0.68
C LEU A 20 -6.00 -2.69 -1.92
N VAL A 21 -5.03 -3.60 -1.90
CA VAL A 21 -4.81 -4.56 -3.00
C VAL A 21 -6.01 -5.49 -3.14
N LEU A 22 -6.51 -6.06 -2.04
CA LEU A 22 -7.71 -6.91 -2.06
C LEU A 22 -8.94 -6.14 -2.57
N ALA A 23 -9.14 -4.91 -2.12
CA ALA A 23 -10.24 -4.06 -2.58
C ALA A 23 -10.12 -3.79 -4.09
N SER A 24 -8.92 -3.45 -4.58
CA SER A 24 -8.66 -3.21 -5.99
C SER A 24 -8.91 -4.44 -6.86
N LEU A 25 -8.51 -5.62 -6.36
CA LEU A 25 -8.73 -6.89 -7.04
C LEU A 25 -10.22 -7.23 -7.13
N THR A 26 -10.93 -7.14 -6.00
CA THR A 26 -12.36 -7.43 -5.92
C THR A 26 -13.16 -6.48 -6.83
N MET A 27 -12.80 -5.20 -6.84
CA MET A 27 -13.47 -4.20 -7.67
C MET A 27 -13.17 -4.40 -9.16
N ALA A 28 -11.92 -4.70 -9.53
CA ALA A 28 -11.57 -5.03 -10.91
C ALA A 28 -12.31 -6.29 -11.39
N MET A 29 -12.39 -7.32 -10.57
CA MET A 29 -13.12 -8.57 -10.88
C MET A 29 -14.62 -8.31 -11.06
N TYR A 30 -15.23 -7.53 -10.17
CA TYR A 30 -16.65 -7.16 -10.25
C TYR A 30 -16.97 -6.32 -11.49
N MET A 31 -16.05 -5.45 -11.92
CA MET A 31 -16.25 -4.64 -13.11
C MET A 31 -16.03 -5.46 -14.38
N ALA A 32 -15.00 -6.31 -14.40
CA ALA A 32 -14.73 -7.22 -15.51
C ALA A 32 -15.84 -8.28 -15.69
N SER A 33 -16.49 -8.72 -14.61
CA SER A 33 -17.61 -9.68 -14.71
C SER A 33 -18.86 -9.11 -15.38
N LYS A 34 -18.95 -7.79 -15.57
CA LYS A 34 -20.07 -7.16 -16.29
C LYS A 34 -19.92 -7.24 -17.81
N ASP A 35 -18.68 -7.24 -18.30
CA ASP A 35 -18.33 -7.30 -19.72
C ASP A 35 -17.36 -8.48 -19.97
N PRO A 36 -17.87 -9.71 -20.03
CA PRO A 36 -17.03 -10.91 -20.13
C PRO A 36 -16.23 -11.01 -21.43
N GLU A 37 -16.66 -10.32 -22.51
CA GLU A 37 -15.93 -10.30 -23.79
C GLU A 37 -14.60 -9.53 -23.70
N GLU A 38 -14.55 -8.49 -22.86
CA GLU A 38 -13.35 -7.67 -22.63
C GLU A 38 -12.78 -7.84 -21.21
N PHE A 39 -13.12 -8.95 -20.54
CA PHE A 39 -12.81 -9.21 -19.14
C PHE A 39 -11.35 -8.88 -18.79
N THR A 40 -10.40 -9.42 -19.55
CA THR A 40 -8.96 -9.26 -19.31
C THR A 40 -8.51 -7.80 -19.46
N LEU A 41 -9.06 -7.08 -20.44
CA LEU A 41 -8.74 -5.68 -20.74
C LEU A 41 -9.27 -4.75 -19.64
N VAL A 42 -10.53 -4.94 -19.26
CA VAL A 42 -11.19 -4.17 -18.18
C VAL A 42 -10.51 -4.45 -16.83
N PHE A 43 -10.23 -5.72 -16.54
CA PHE A 43 -9.51 -6.13 -15.33
C PHE A 43 -8.15 -5.46 -15.24
N LEU A 44 -7.32 -5.56 -16.29
CA LEU A 44 -5.96 -5.02 -16.28
C LEU A 44 -5.97 -3.50 -16.15
N LYS A 45 -6.91 -2.82 -16.82
CA LYS A 45 -7.08 -1.37 -16.75
C LYS A 45 -7.46 -0.92 -15.35
N VAL A 46 -8.47 -1.55 -14.74
CA VAL A 46 -8.95 -1.18 -13.40
C VAL A 46 -7.93 -1.58 -12.33
N PHE A 47 -7.49 -2.85 -12.31
CA PHE A 47 -6.53 -3.36 -11.36
C PHE A 47 -5.19 -2.64 -11.47
N GLY A 48 -4.63 -2.49 -12.68
CA GLY A 48 -3.36 -1.80 -12.89
C GLY A 48 -3.40 -0.34 -12.45
N SER A 49 -4.50 0.38 -12.73
CA SER A 49 -4.67 1.77 -12.31
C SER A 49 -4.76 1.95 -10.78
N LEU A 50 -5.27 0.95 -10.05
CA LEU A 50 -5.40 0.96 -8.59
C LEU A 50 -4.19 0.33 -7.87
N LEU A 51 -3.49 -0.60 -8.52
CA LEU A 51 -2.31 -1.26 -7.98
C LEU A 51 -1.12 -0.30 -7.91
N LEU A 52 -0.89 0.50 -8.95
CA LEU A 52 0.17 1.50 -9.00
C LEU A 52 0.13 2.49 -7.81
N PRO A 53 -0.99 3.17 -7.51
CA PRO A 53 -1.08 4.05 -6.35
C PRO A 53 -0.94 3.28 -5.03
N SER A 54 -1.47 2.06 -4.93
CA SER A 54 -1.31 1.22 -3.73
C SER A 54 0.16 0.88 -3.46
N LEU A 55 0.93 0.56 -4.50
CA LEU A 55 2.37 0.32 -4.42
C LEU A 55 3.14 1.59 -4.06
N LEU A 56 2.77 2.73 -4.65
CA LEU A 56 3.37 4.02 -4.31
C LEU A 56 3.17 4.36 -2.83
N VAL A 57 1.97 4.16 -2.28
CA VAL A 57 1.69 4.34 -0.85
C VAL A 57 2.57 3.43 0.01
N GLY A 58 2.73 2.15 -0.38
CA GLY A 58 3.63 1.23 0.31
C GLY A 58 5.10 1.67 0.29
N VAL A 59 5.61 2.09 -0.87
CA VAL A 59 7.02 2.52 -1.04
C VAL A 59 7.29 3.84 -0.31
N VAL A 60 6.41 4.82 -0.46
CA VAL A 60 6.51 6.12 0.22
C VAL A 60 6.37 5.94 1.72
N GLY A 61 5.38 5.18 2.18
CA GLY A 61 5.17 4.87 3.59
C GLY A 61 6.39 4.19 4.21
N LYS A 62 6.98 3.20 3.53
CA LYS A 62 8.22 2.53 3.97
C LYS A 62 9.39 3.51 4.04
N ARG A 63 9.61 4.32 3.00
CA ARG A 63 10.71 5.32 2.97
C ARG A 63 10.55 6.39 4.05
N TRP A 64 9.31 6.83 4.30
CA TRP A 64 9.02 7.83 5.31
C TRP A 64 9.22 7.29 6.73
N LEU A 65 8.76 6.06 7.00
CA LEU A 65 9.07 5.37 8.26
C LEU A 65 10.59 5.28 8.46
N HIS A 66 11.32 4.81 7.44
CA HIS A 66 12.77 4.63 7.58
C HIS A 66 13.52 5.95 7.85
N ARG A 67 13.02 7.09 7.34
CA ARG A 67 13.54 8.41 7.67
C ARG A 67 13.28 8.81 9.11
N GLN A 68 12.09 8.54 9.66
CA GLN A 68 11.79 8.88 11.05
C GLN A 68 12.66 8.11 12.05
N ALA A 69 12.94 6.82 11.78
CA ALA A 69 13.86 6.04 12.61
C ALA A 69 15.28 6.62 12.65
N GLN A 70 15.74 7.24 11.56
CA GLN A 70 17.06 7.87 11.47
C GLN A 70 17.12 9.24 12.16
N PHE A 71 16.01 9.98 12.21
CA PHE A 71 15.95 11.28 12.88
C PHE A 71 16.02 11.14 14.41
N GLU A 72 15.36 10.15 14.99
CA GLU A 72 15.35 9.97 16.45
C GLU A 72 16.73 9.56 17.01
N TYR A 73 17.54 8.83 16.23
CA TYR A 73 18.93 8.51 16.61
C TYR A 73 19.87 9.73 16.58
N ARG A 74 19.51 10.78 15.83
CA ARG A 74 20.33 11.99 15.66
C ARG A 74 20.13 13.00 16.80
N GLU A 75 19.01 12.96 17.51
CA GLU A 75 18.77 13.83 18.68
C GLU A 75 19.36 13.26 19.98
N GLU A 76 19.55 11.95 20.12
CA GLU A 76 20.17 11.35 21.32
C GLU A 76 21.70 11.54 21.40
N THR A 77 22.35 12.04 20.34
CA THR A 77 23.82 12.14 20.23
C THR A 77 24.37 13.58 20.20
N THR A 78 23.51 14.58 20.41
CA THR A 78 23.88 16.02 20.54
C THR A 78 23.37 16.58 21.85
#